data_AF-A0A517Y4H8-F1
#
_entry.id   AF-A0A517Y4H8-F1
#
_cell.length_a   1.000
_cell.length_b   1.000
_cell.length_c   1.000
_cell.angle_alpha   90.00
_cell.angle_beta   90.00
_cell.angle_gamma   90.00
#
_symmetry.space_group_name_H-M   'P 1'
#
loop_
_entity.id
_entity.type
_entity.pdbx_description
1 polymer ?
#
loop_
_entity_poly.entity_id
_entity_poly.type
_entity_poly.pdbx_seq_one_letter_code
_entity_poly.pdbx_strand_id
1 'polypeptide(L)'
;MPDTAALTNFRASLALANELMQIEAVLPDPAPPADEARARGLRGGAAVLMVAAFEGYLSSGIAELVYPLLGPPAKLLNTLPKKLQTASVYESLELAMYGPRHGQTTTKEQRLPDIDAAVSKISSGLVDPAALSQTKSNPSPATVKRLLKGLGIPDPFAYLRPTFDLKWAQPEAASFLVDKLEEIVQRRHRVAHSANALAIGRADLAAGAKFLQTLAETIDQDVQIYLAAL
;
A
#
# COMPACT_ATOMS: atom_id res chain seq x y z
N MET A 1 17.01 -6.07 9.08
CA MET A 1 17.32 -5.33 7.85
C MET A 1 16.80 -3.91 8.03
N PRO A 2 17.40 -2.88 7.40
CA PRO A 2 16.91 -1.51 7.54
C PRO A 2 15.52 -1.40 6.90
N ASP A 3 14.66 -0.62 7.55
CA ASP A 3 13.33 -0.27 7.05
C ASP A 3 13.44 0.50 5.73
N THR A 4 12.44 0.35 4.85
CA THR A 4 12.35 1.16 3.63
C THR A 4 12.12 2.65 3.95
N ALA A 5 12.55 3.53 3.03
CA ALA A 5 12.23 4.95 3.13
C ALA A 5 10.70 5.15 3.03
N ALA A 6 10.03 4.35 2.20
CA ALA A 6 8.57 4.30 2.12
C ALA A 6 7.90 3.97 3.47
N LEU A 7 8.40 2.98 4.22
CA LEU A 7 7.85 2.65 5.55
C LEU A 7 8.08 3.80 6.54
N THR A 8 9.24 4.45 6.48
CA THR A 8 9.54 5.62 7.32
C THR A 8 8.59 6.78 7.02
N ASN A 9 8.37 7.09 5.73
CA ASN A 9 7.44 8.12 5.28
C ASN A 9 5.99 7.79 5.64
N PHE A 10 5.62 6.51 5.57
CA PHE A 10 4.32 6.03 6.02
C PHE A 10 4.11 6.27 7.51
N ARG A 11 5.07 5.93 8.38
CA ARG A 11 4.97 6.21 9.82
C ARG A 11 4.84 7.70 10.10
N ALA A 12 5.60 8.55 9.41
CA ALA A 12 5.48 10.00 9.53
C ALA A 12 4.09 10.51 9.12
N SER A 13 3.54 9.98 8.02
CA SER A 13 2.19 10.34 7.55
C SER A 13 1.09 9.81 8.47
N LEU A 14 1.27 8.62 9.04
CA LEU A 14 0.36 8.04 10.02
C LEU A 14 0.37 8.85 11.33
N ALA A 15 1.52 9.40 11.72
CA ALA A 15 1.62 10.29 12.87
C ALA A 15 0.73 11.53 12.70
N LEU A 16 0.62 12.09 11.50
CA LEU A 16 -0.31 13.21 11.24
C LEU A 16 -1.78 12.82 11.49
N ALA A 17 -2.18 11.61 11.10
CA ALA A 17 -3.52 11.11 11.42
C ALA A 17 -3.71 10.91 12.93
N ASN A 18 -2.68 10.45 13.64
CA ASN A 18 -2.69 10.34 15.09
C ASN A 18 -2.84 11.69 15.78
N GLU A 19 -2.16 12.74 15.29
CA GLU A 19 -2.33 14.11 15.80
C GLU A 19 -3.78 14.60 15.65
N LEU A 20 -4.42 14.35 14.49
CA LEU A 20 -5.83 14.69 14.32
C LEU A 20 -6.74 13.95 15.31
N MET A 21 -6.45 12.67 15.58
CA MET A 21 -7.18 11.89 16.59
C MET A 21 -6.97 12.45 18.01
N GLN A 22 -5.76 12.88 18.35
CA GLN A 22 -5.46 13.48 19.66
C GLN A 22 -6.17 14.83 19.84
N ILE A 23 -6.17 15.69 18.81
CA ILE A 23 -6.89 16.96 18.83
C ILE A 23 -8.39 16.72 19.00
N GLU A 24 -8.93 15.70 18.32
CA GLU A 24 -10.34 15.34 18.43
C GLU A 24 -10.70 14.74 19.80
N ALA A 25 -9.79 14.00 20.44
CA ALA A 25 -10.02 13.35 21.72
C ALA A 25 -10.35 14.33 22.86
N VAL A 26 -9.96 15.60 22.74
CA VAL A 26 -10.28 16.67 23.70
C VAL A 26 -11.76 17.07 23.64
N LEU A 27 -12.46 16.80 22.53
CA LEU A 27 -13.88 17.09 22.39
C LEU A 27 -14.72 16.05 23.16
N PRO A 28 -15.94 16.39 23.60
CA PRO A 28 -16.90 15.40 24.11
C PRO A 28 -17.25 14.34 23.05
N ASP A 29 -17.60 13.13 23.48
CA ASP A 29 -18.08 12.05 22.60
C ASP A 29 -19.40 11.47 23.16
N PRO A 30 -20.55 11.70 22.48
CA PRO A 30 -20.70 12.40 21.21
C PRO A 30 -20.43 13.91 21.32
N ALA A 31 -19.94 14.51 20.23
CA ALA A 31 -19.70 15.95 20.17
C ALA A 31 -21.03 16.73 20.25
N PRO A 32 -21.09 17.85 21.00
CA PRO A 32 -22.26 18.72 21.00
C PRO A 32 -22.45 19.38 19.62
N PRO A 33 -23.65 19.89 19.28
CA PRO A 33 -23.93 20.48 17.97
C PRO A 33 -22.95 21.59 17.53
N ALA A 34 -22.41 22.35 18.50
CA ALA A 34 -21.43 23.41 18.23
C ALA A 34 -20.06 22.88 17.74
N ASP A 35 -19.68 21.66 18.16
CA ASP A 35 -18.39 21.04 17.82
C ASP A 35 -18.52 19.93 16.77
N GLU A 36 -19.74 19.63 16.32
CA GLU A 36 -20.04 18.51 15.44
C GLU A 36 -19.26 18.57 14.11
N ALA A 37 -19.19 19.75 13.50
CA ALA A 37 -18.43 19.98 12.27
C ALA A 37 -16.92 19.78 12.48
N ARG A 38 -16.40 20.22 13.64
CA ARG A 38 -14.99 20.06 14.01
C ARG A 38 -14.65 18.59 14.23
N ALA A 39 -15.45 17.87 15.02
CA ALA A 39 -15.28 16.44 15.25
C ALA A 39 -15.35 15.66 13.92
N ARG A 40 -16.32 15.96 13.05
CA ARG A 40 -16.42 15.39 11.69
C ARG A 40 -15.16 15.61 10.87
N GLY A 41 -14.69 16.85 10.81
CA GLY A 41 -13.50 17.21 10.03
C GLY A 41 -12.25 16.47 10.51
N LEU A 42 -12.04 16.39 11.82
CA LEU A 42 -10.87 15.72 12.41
C LEU A 42 -10.93 14.20 12.19
N ARG A 43 -12.06 13.55 12.49
CA ARG A 43 -12.23 12.10 12.28
C ARG A 43 -12.15 11.72 10.81
N GLY A 44 -12.80 12.49 9.95
CA GLY A 44 -12.77 12.29 8.51
C GLY A 44 -11.37 12.48 7.94
N GLY A 45 -10.68 13.55 8.35
CA GLY A 45 -9.29 13.83 7.97
C GLY A 45 -8.35 12.71 8.40
N ALA A 46 -8.45 12.23 9.64
CA ALA A 46 -7.66 11.09 10.11
C ALA A 46 -7.90 9.84 9.24
N ALA A 47 -9.15 9.48 8.98
CA ALA A 47 -9.48 8.32 8.14
C ALA A 47 -8.90 8.42 6.73
N VAL A 48 -8.97 9.59 6.11
CA VAL A 48 -8.40 9.83 4.76
C VAL A 48 -6.88 9.75 4.78
N LEU A 49 -6.22 10.41 5.75
CA LEU A 49 -4.76 10.42 5.86
C LEU A 49 -4.18 9.03 6.09
N MET A 50 -4.77 8.23 6.97
CA MET A 50 -4.28 6.86 7.24
C MET A 50 -4.30 5.99 5.97
N VAL A 51 -5.40 6.03 5.21
CA VAL A 51 -5.52 5.24 3.97
C VAL A 51 -4.60 5.76 2.88
N ALA A 52 -4.50 7.09 2.73
CA ALA A 52 -3.59 7.70 1.75
C ALA A 52 -2.11 7.38 2.08
N ALA A 53 -1.73 7.40 3.36
CA ALA A 53 -0.41 6.99 3.81
C ALA A 53 -0.11 5.54 3.41
N PHE A 54 -1.04 4.61 3.67
CA PHE A 54 -0.86 3.20 3.34
C PHE A 54 -0.82 2.96 1.82
N GLU A 55 -1.60 3.71 1.04
CA GLU A 55 -1.51 3.67 -0.43
C GLU A 55 -0.14 4.15 -0.93
N GLY A 56 0.37 5.25 -0.37
CA GLY A 56 1.72 5.76 -0.67
C GLY A 56 2.80 4.73 -0.34
N TYR A 57 2.68 4.06 0.81
CA TYR A 57 3.56 2.94 1.18
C TYR A 57 3.53 1.82 0.14
N LEU A 58 2.36 1.34 -0.29
CA LEU A 58 2.29 0.26 -1.26
C LEU A 58 2.92 0.64 -2.62
N SER A 59 2.76 1.90 -3.04
CA SER A 59 3.30 2.40 -4.30
C SER A 59 4.83 2.56 -4.28
N SER A 60 5.40 3.11 -3.20
CA SER A 60 6.84 3.34 -3.10
C SER A 60 7.58 2.15 -2.49
N GLY A 61 7.04 1.56 -1.43
CA GLY A 61 7.67 0.47 -0.67
C GLY A 61 7.87 -0.79 -1.50
N ILE A 62 6.89 -1.18 -2.32
CA ILE A 62 7.07 -2.34 -3.22
C ILE A 62 8.20 -2.10 -4.23
N ALA A 63 8.32 -0.89 -4.79
CA ALA A 63 9.41 -0.57 -5.70
C ALA A 63 10.76 -0.61 -4.97
N GLU A 64 10.85 -0.01 -3.77
CA GLU A 64 12.06 -0.03 -2.94
C GLU A 64 12.48 -1.44 -2.55
N LEU A 65 11.53 -2.33 -2.24
CA LEU A 65 11.80 -3.73 -1.89
C LEU A 65 12.30 -4.56 -3.07
N VAL A 66 11.84 -4.26 -4.29
CA VAL A 66 12.28 -4.93 -5.53
C VAL A 66 13.61 -4.38 -6.04
N TYR A 67 13.92 -3.10 -5.76
CA TYR A 67 15.12 -2.43 -6.25
C TYR A 67 16.44 -3.18 -5.99
N PRO A 68 16.67 -3.81 -4.82
CA PRO A 68 17.86 -4.63 -4.56
C PRO A 68 18.10 -5.77 -5.57
N LEU A 69 17.07 -6.25 -6.29
CA LEU A 69 17.25 -7.27 -7.34
C LEU A 69 18.09 -6.74 -8.52
N LEU A 70 18.21 -5.42 -8.66
CA LEU A 70 19.04 -4.74 -9.66
C LEU A 70 20.47 -4.47 -9.17
N GLY A 71 20.74 -4.65 -7.88
CA GLY A 71 22.07 -4.44 -7.29
C GLY A 71 23.06 -5.55 -7.65
N PRO A 72 24.38 -5.29 -7.65
CA PRO A 72 25.38 -6.27 -8.06
C PRO A 72 25.50 -7.47 -7.07
N PRO A 73 25.48 -8.74 -7.55
CA PRO A 73 25.19 -9.13 -8.94
C PRO A 73 23.69 -9.04 -9.23
N ALA A 74 23.33 -8.33 -10.31
CA ALA A 74 21.93 -8.15 -10.68
C ALA A 74 21.30 -9.51 -10.97
N LYS A 75 20.12 -9.77 -10.39
CA LYS A 75 19.38 -11.00 -10.66
C LYS A 75 18.73 -10.89 -12.03
N LEU A 76 19.11 -11.81 -12.91
CA LEU A 76 18.51 -11.89 -14.24
C LEU A 76 17.05 -12.32 -14.13
N LEU A 77 16.18 -11.70 -14.92
CA LEU A 77 14.75 -11.94 -14.93
C LEU A 77 14.42 -13.44 -15.09
N ASN A 78 15.20 -14.17 -15.89
CA ASN A 78 14.98 -15.60 -16.15
C ASN A 78 15.25 -16.50 -14.92
N THR A 79 15.96 -16.03 -13.89
CA THR A 79 16.21 -16.78 -12.66
C THR A 79 15.15 -16.54 -11.58
N LEU A 80 14.31 -15.51 -11.72
CA LEU A 80 13.28 -15.15 -10.75
C LEU A 80 12.06 -16.10 -10.81
N PRO A 81 11.18 -16.14 -9.79
CA PRO A 81 9.94 -16.92 -9.85
C PRO A 81 9.09 -16.54 -11.07
N LYS A 82 8.50 -17.53 -11.76
CA LYS A 82 7.75 -17.33 -13.02
C LYS A 82 6.70 -16.23 -12.93
N LYS A 83 6.00 -16.11 -11.80
CA LYS A 83 5.02 -15.04 -11.57
C LYS A 83 5.65 -13.64 -11.57
N LEU A 84 6.82 -13.48 -10.96
CA LEU A 84 7.59 -12.24 -11.01
C LEU A 84 8.15 -11.96 -12.40
N GLN A 85 8.59 -12.99 -13.13
CA GLN A 85 8.97 -12.85 -14.54
C GLN A 85 7.81 -12.27 -15.36
N THR A 86 6.64 -12.92 -15.27
CA THR A 86 5.44 -12.50 -16.00
C THR A 86 4.99 -11.10 -15.57
N ALA A 87 4.88 -10.83 -14.27
CA ALA A 87 4.45 -9.53 -13.78
C ALA A 87 5.41 -8.42 -14.23
N SER A 88 6.72 -8.64 -14.14
CA SER A 88 7.71 -7.65 -14.57
C SER A 88 7.60 -7.32 -16.06
N VAL A 89 7.39 -8.32 -16.93
CA VAL A 89 7.24 -8.08 -18.37
C VAL A 89 5.93 -7.36 -18.67
N TYR A 90 4.80 -7.90 -18.20
CA TYR A 90 3.49 -7.41 -18.59
C TYR A 90 3.13 -6.07 -17.95
N GLU A 91 3.47 -5.85 -16.67
CA GLU A 91 3.20 -4.55 -16.03
C GLU A 91 4.11 -3.46 -16.60
N SER A 92 5.36 -3.77 -17.00
CA SER A 92 6.24 -2.78 -17.65
C SER A 92 5.73 -2.35 -19.01
N LEU A 93 5.32 -3.32 -19.84
CA LEU A 93 4.73 -3.02 -21.13
C LEU A 93 3.38 -2.31 -20.97
N GLU A 94 2.55 -2.71 -20.00
CA GLU A 94 1.28 -2.01 -19.74
C GLU A 94 1.54 -0.55 -19.33
N LEU A 95 2.46 -0.31 -18.40
CA LEU A 95 2.80 1.05 -17.96
C LEU A 95 3.33 1.89 -19.13
N ALA A 96 4.20 1.35 -19.96
CA ALA A 96 4.74 2.05 -21.13
C ALA A 96 3.66 2.33 -22.20
N MET A 97 2.82 1.34 -22.52
CA MET A 97 1.79 1.49 -23.56
C MET A 97 0.64 2.41 -23.15
N TYR A 98 0.25 2.40 -21.87
CA TYR A 98 -0.90 3.15 -21.38
C TYR A 98 -0.53 4.45 -20.66
N GLY A 99 0.76 4.65 -20.37
CA GLY A 99 1.27 5.76 -19.58
C GLY A 99 1.04 5.55 -18.07
N PRO A 100 1.51 6.51 -17.25
CA PRO A 100 1.27 6.47 -15.82
C PRO A 100 -0.24 6.47 -15.53
N ARG A 101 -0.65 5.64 -14.57
CA ARG A 101 -2.07 5.45 -14.21
C ARG A 101 -2.68 6.71 -13.58
N HIS A 102 -1.84 7.63 -13.11
CA HIS A 102 -2.20 8.93 -12.55
C HIS A 102 -1.38 10.03 -13.23
N GLY A 103 -1.97 11.21 -13.43
CA GLY A 103 -1.28 12.36 -14.02
C GLY A 103 -1.77 12.72 -15.42
N GLN A 104 -0.96 13.45 -16.18
CA GLN A 104 -1.31 13.87 -17.53
C GLN A 104 -1.38 12.69 -18.49
N THR A 105 -2.51 12.57 -19.19
CA THR A 105 -2.66 11.62 -20.28
C THR A 105 -1.69 11.98 -21.41
N THR A 106 -0.74 11.09 -21.69
CA THR A 106 0.16 11.21 -22.84
C THR A 106 -0.51 10.67 -24.10
N THR A 107 -0.21 11.23 -25.27
CA THR A 107 -0.65 10.65 -26.55
C THR A 107 0.14 9.37 -26.88
N LYS A 108 -0.33 8.56 -27.82
CA LYS A 108 0.35 7.31 -28.18
C LYS A 108 1.76 7.56 -28.72
N GLU A 109 1.94 8.63 -29.48
CA GLU A 109 3.22 9.04 -30.08
C GLU A 109 4.23 9.43 -28.99
N GLN A 110 3.76 10.10 -27.94
CA GLN A 110 4.60 10.51 -26.80
C GLN A 110 5.08 9.32 -25.95
N ARG A 111 4.46 8.14 -26.08
CA ARG A 111 4.79 6.93 -25.32
C ARG A 111 5.86 6.05 -25.98
N LEU A 112 6.22 6.31 -27.24
CA LEU A 112 7.22 5.50 -27.94
C LEU A 112 8.55 5.39 -27.16
N PRO A 113 9.09 6.47 -26.55
CA PRO A 113 10.32 6.35 -25.75
C PRO A 113 10.15 5.44 -24.52
N ASP A 114 8.98 5.46 -23.88
CA ASP A 114 8.71 4.61 -22.71
C ASP A 114 8.60 3.13 -23.11
N ILE A 115 8.00 2.86 -24.28
CA ILE A 115 7.91 1.52 -24.87
C ILE A 115 9.31 0.99 -25.20
N ASP A 116 10.14 1.79 -25.87
CA ASP A 116 11.51 1.41 -26.20
C ASP A 116 12.34 1.15 -24.93
N ALA A 117 12.19 1.99 -23.90
CA ALA A 117 12.86 1.81 -22.61
C ALA A 117 12.41 0.51 -21.91
N ALA A 118 11.11 0.23 -21.89
CA ALA A 118 10.57 -1.00 -21.29
C ALA A 118 11.07 -2.25 -22.02
N VAL A 119 11.02 -2.26 -23.37
CA VAL A 119 11.52 -3.37 -24.19
C VAL A 119 13.02 -3.59 -23.97
N SER A 120 13.80 -2.51 -23.88
CA SER A 120 15.25 -2.59 -23.62
C SER A 120 15.57 -3.18 -22.24
N LYS A 121 14.84 -2.81 -21.18
CA LYS A 121 14.98 -3.42 -19.85
C LYS A 121 14.65 -4.91 -19.88
N ILE A 122 13.53 -5.28 -20.52
CA ILE A 122 13.07 -6.66 -20.62
C ILE A 122 14.07 -7.52 -21.40
N SER A 123 14.57 -7.04 -22.54
CA SER A 123 15.54 -7.76 -23.36
C SER A 123 16.90 -7.91 -22.66
N SER A 124 17.27 -6.95 -21.81
CA SER A 124 18.43 -7.02 -20.93
C SER A 124 18.22 -7.93 -19.72
N GLY A 125 17.04 -8.53 -19.57
CA GLY A 125 16.72 -9.41 -18.45
C GLY A 125 16.64 -8.69 -17.11
N LEU A 126 16.30 -7.41 -17.09
CA LEU A 126 16.15 -6.62 -15.86
C LEU A 126 14.68 -6.50 -15.45
N VAL A 127 14.44 -6.43 -14.14
CA VAL A 127 13.12 -6.09 -13.60
C VAL A 127 12.88 -4.59 -13.63
N ASP A 128 11.62 -4.18 -13.71
CA ASP A 128 11.22 -2.78 -13.52
C ASP A 128 10.44 -2.62 -12.20
N PRO A 129 11.11 -2.17 -11.12
CA PRO A 129 10.46 -1.98 -9.82
C PRO A 129 9.26 -1.01 -9.88
N ALA A 130 9.36 0.04 -10.70
CA ALA A 130 8.32 1.06 -10.80
C ALA A 130 7.05 0.53 -11.46
N ALA A 131 7.17 -0.43 -12.38
CA ALA A 131 6.02 -1.08 -13.00
C ALA A 131 5.31 -2.02 -12.03
N LEU A 132 6.07 -2.77 -11.23
CA LEU A 132 5.55 -3.76 -10.27
C LEU A 132 4.81 -3.11 -9.09
N SER A 133 5.11 -1.86 -8.75
CA SER A 133 4.51 -1.16 -7.62
C SER A 133 3.27 -0.32 -7.98
N GLN A 134 2.94 -0.18 -9.27
CA GLN A 134 1.81 0.63 -9.70
C GLN A 134 0.48 0.19 -9.09
N THR A 135 -0.24 1.11 -8.46
CA THR A 135 -1.62 0.92 -7.97
C THR A 135 -2.63 1.66 -8.86
N LYS A 136 -3.74 1.01 -9.22
CA LYS A 136 -4.85 1.60 -10.01
C LYS A 136 -6.02 2.09 -9.13
N SER A 137 -5.99 1.79 -7.84
CA SER A 137 -7.16 1.83 -6.97
C SER A 137 -6.74 1.96 -5.51
N ASN A 138 -7.72 2.27 -4.65
CA ASN A 138 -7.60 2.23 -3.20
C ASN A 138 -6.77 1.02 -2.71
N PRO A 139 -6.09 1.12 -1.55
CA PRO A 139 -5.24 0.06 -1.02
C PRO A 139 -6.07 -1.07 -0.38
N SER A 140 -7.01 -1.63 -1.15
CA SER A 140 -7.89 -2.73 -0.75
C SER A 140 -7.12 -4.06 -0.65
N PRO A 141 -7.73 -5.10 -0.05
CA PRO A 141 -7.15 -6.44 -0.06
C PRO A 141 -6.84 -6.97 -1.46
N ALA A 142 -7.62 -6.57 -2.47
CA ALA A 142 -7.35 -6.93 -3.86
C ALA A 142 -6.06 -6.29 -4.38
N THR A 143 -5.81 -5.02 -4.03
CA THR A 143 -4.57 -4.30 -4.38
C THR A 143 -3.35 -5.00 -3.76
N VAL A 144 -3.38 -5.28 -2.45
CA VAL A 144 -2.29 -5.99 -1.75
C VAL A 144 -2.07 -7.38 -2.35
N LYS A 145 -3.15 -8.16 -2.57
CA LYS A 145 -3.06 -9.48 -3.21
C LYS A 145 -2.41 -9.41 -4.59
N ARG A 146 -2.82 -8.46 -5.43
CA ARG A 146 -2.28 -8.30 -6.78
C ARG A 146 -0.78 -8.01 -6.74
N LEU A 147 -0.36 -7.03 -5.94
CA LEU A 147 1.05 -6.62 -5.81
C LEU A 147 1.92 -7.80 -5.37
N LEU A 148 1.57 -8.45 -4.26
CA LEU A 148 2.39 -9.52 -3.69
C LEU A 148 2.35 -10.83 -4.51
N LYS A 149 1.22 -11.15 -5.15
CA LYS A 149 1.18 -12.24 -6.15
C LYS A 149 2.08 -11.94 -7.35
N GLY A 150 2.16 -10.67 -7.75
CA GLY A 150 3.10 -10.20 -8.77
C GLY A 150 4.55 -10.46 -8.38
N LEU A 151 4.89 -10.37 -7.09
CA LEU A 151 6.22 -10.74 -6.57
C LEU A 151 6.46 -12.26 -6.49
N GLY A 152 5.43 -13.07 -6.77
CA GLY A 152 5.51 -14.53 -6.70
C GLY A 152 5.03 -15.14 -5.39
N ILE A 153 4.42 -14.36 -4.49
CA ILE A 153 3.83 -14.84 -3.24
C ILE A 153 2.39 -15.33 -3.51
N PRO A 154 2.11 -16.65 -3.55
CA PRO A 154 0.84 -17.16 -4.10
C PRO A 154 -0.38 -16.87 -3.22
N ASP A 155 -0.21 -16.87 -1.90
CA ASP A 155 -1.25 -16.49 -0.95
C ASP A 155 -0.71 -15.42 0.01
N PRO A 156 -0.80 -14.13 -0.38
CA PRO A 156 -0.16 -13.05 0.37
C PRO A 156 -0.65 -12.92 1.82
N PHE A 157 -1.95 -13.04 2.07
CA PHE A 157 -2.46 -12.86 3.44
C PHE A 157 -2.15 -14.06 4.33
N ALA A 158 -2.16 -15.28 3.80
CA ALA A 158 -1.67 -16.44 4.55
C ALA A 158 -0.16 -16.34 4.83
N TYR A 159 0.60 -15.82 3.86
CA TYR A 159 2.05 -15.62 3.99
C TYR A 159 2.41 -14.60 5.07
N LEU A 160 1.74 -13.44 5.09
CA LEU A 160 1.97 -12.38 6.08
C LEU A 160 1.42 -12.71 7.47
N ARG A 161 0.52 -13.69 7.57
CA ARG A 161 -0.26 -13.97 8.79
C ARG A 161 0.61 -14.23 10.03
N PRO A 162 1.66 -15.07 9.99
CA PRO A 162 2.41 -15.41 11.20
C PRO A 162 3.11 -14.20 11.81
N THR A 163 3.79 -13.39 10.98
CA THR A 163 4.47 -12.18 11.43
C THR A 163 3.46 -11.12 11.88
N PHE A 164 2.34 -10.98 11.17
CA PHE A 164 1.27 -10.07 11.56
C PHE A 164 0.70 -10.43 12.95
N ASP A 165 0.36 -11.70 13.17
CA ASP A 165 -0.23 -12.16 14.44
C ASP A 165 0.72 -11.94 15.63
N LEU A 166 2.02 -12.17 15.41
CA LEU A 166 3.05 -11.89 16.41
C LEU A 166 3.08 -10.41 16.82
N LYS A 167 2.96 -9.50 15.85
CA LYS A 167 2.96 -8.04 16.09
C LYS A 167 1.61 -7.53 16.60
N TRP A 168 0.50 -8.12 16.14
CA TRP A 168 -0.86 -7.74 16.52
C TRP A 168 -1.18 -8.13 17.96
N ALA A 169 -0.64 -9.28 18.39
CA ALA A 169 -0.73 -9.85 19.74
C ALA A 169 -2.17 -10.05 20.26
N GLN A 170 -3.13 -10.23 19.34
CA GLN A 170 -4.52 -10.53 19.65
C GLN A 170 -5.01 -11.68 18.76
N PRO A 171 -5.78 -12.64 19.31
CA PRO A 171 -6.32 -13.73 18.53
C PRO A 171 -7.43 -13.21 17.62
N GLU A 172 -7.33 -13.51 16.33
CA GLU A 172 -8.26 -13.02 15.30
C GLU A 172 -8.67 -14.12 14.34
N ALA A 173 -9.84 -13.98 13.73
CA ALA A 173 -10.33 -14.91 12.70
C ALA A 173 -9.37 -14.98 11.50
N ALA A 174 -9.37 -16.10 10.77
CA ALA A 174 -8.50 -16.29 9.61
C ALA A 174 -8.65 -15.19 8.53
N SER A 175 -9.86 -14.64 8.38
CA SER A 175 -10.19 -13.58 7.43
C SER A 175 -9.85 -12.16 7.88
N PHE A 176 -9.40 -11.98 9.14
CA PHE A 176 -9.25 -10.66 9.77
C PHE A 176 -8.45 -9.64 8.94
N LEU A 177 -7.30 -10.02 8.38
CA LEU A 177 -6.47 -9.09 7.59
C LEU A 177 -7.21 -8.57 6.35
N VAL A 178 -8.02 -9.42 5.72
CA VAL A 178 -8.82 -9.07 4.55
C VAL A 178 -9.99 -8.19 4.97
N ASP A 179 -10.77 -8.65 5.96
CA ASP A 179 -12.00 -7.99 6.39
C ASP A 179 -11.72 -6.61 6.99
N LYS A 180 -10.66 -6.50 7.82
CA LYS A 180 -10.30 -5.25 8.48
C LYS A 180 -9.76 -4.21 7.51
N LEU A 181 -8.94 -4.62 6.54
CA LEU A 181 -8.45 -3.71 5.50
C LEU A 181 -9.60 -3.21 4.61
N GLU A 182 -10.53 -4.09 4.23
CA GLU A 182 -11.72 -3.71 3.47
C GLU A 182 -12.60 -2.73 4.27
N GLU A 183 -12.85 -3.02 5.55
CA GLU A 183 -13.60 -2.14 6.45
C GLU A 183 -13.00 -0.72 6.49
N ILE A 184 -11.67 -0.61 6.65
CA ILE A 184 -10.95 0.67 6.70
C ILE A 184 -11.09 1.43 5.37
N VAL A 185 -10.89 0.76 4.23
CA VAL A 185 -11.00 1.38 2.90
C VAL A 185 -12.43 1.84 2.63
N GLN A 186 -13.44 1.02 2.94
CA GLN A 186 -14.85 1.38 2.76
C GLN A 186 -15.28 2.53 3.68
N ARG A 187 -14.75 2.58 4.89
CA ARG A 187 -14.97 3.69 5.81
C ARG A 187 -14.41 5.01 5.25
N ARG A 188 -13.18 5.01 4.72
CA ARG A 188 -12.61 6.19 4.02
C ARG A 188 -13.45 6.58 2.80
N HIS A 189 -13.91 5.61 2.02
CA HIS A 189 -14.75 5.88 0.85
C HIS A 189 -16.04 6.60 1.23
N ARG A 190 -16.72 6.13 2.29
CA ARG A 190 -17.92 6.81 2.82
C ARG A 190 -17.63 8.23 3.30
N VAL A 191 -16.55 8.46 4.04
CA VAL A 191 -16.15 9.81 4.46
C VAL A 191 -15.97 10.75 3.28
N ALA A 192 -15.24 10.30 2.26
CA ALA A 192 -14.88 11.13 1.11
C ALA A 192 -16.09 11.51 0.23
N HIS A 193 -17.12 10.64 0.16
CA HIS A 193 -18.25 10.85 -0.76
C HIS A 193 -19.57 11.26 -0.07
N SER A 194 -19.79 10.90 1.19
CA SER A 194 -21.08 11.12 1.85
C SER A 194 -21.01 12.05 3.07
N ALA A 195 -19.85 12.66 3.36
CA ALA A 195 -19.59 13.51 4.53
C ALA A 195 -20.04 12.91 5.89
N ASN A 196 -20.25 11.59 5.95
CA ASN A 196 -20.81 10.89 7.11
C ASN A 196 -19.68 10.46 8.07
N ALA A 197 -18.84 11.42 8.45
CA ALA A 197 -17.65 11.18 9.27
C ALA A 197 -17.98 10.89 10.76
N LEU A 198 -19.19 11.22 11.24
CA LEU A 198 -19.59 10.89 12.62
C LEU A 198 -19.89 9.41 12.82
N ALA A 199 -20.16 8.66 11.75
CA ALA A 199 -20.32 7.22 11.85
C ALA A 199 -19.01 6.50 12.19
N ILE A 200 -17.90 7.23 12.30
CA ILE A 200 -16.60 6.69 12.70
C ILE A 200 -16.37 7.00 14.18
N GLY A 201 -16.22 5.94 14.98
CA GLY A 201 -15.82 6.05 16.37
C GLY A 201 -14.32 6.27 16.55
N ARG A 202 -13.92 6.80 17.71
CA ARG A 202 -12.49 6.90 18.09
C ARG A 202 -11.78 5.56 18.09
N ALA A 203 -12.45 4.54 18.64
CA ALA A 203 -11.93 3.17 18.67
C ALA A 203 -11.69 2.61 17.26
N ASP A 204 -12.56 2.95 16.29
CA ASP A 204 -12.39 2.52 14.91
C ASP A 204 -11.14 3.14 14.26
N LEU A 205 -10.91 4.43 14.50
CA LEU A 205 -9.73 5.11 13.96
C LEU A 205 -8.45 4.58 14.59
N ALA A 206 -8.42 4.42 15.91
CA ALA A 206 -7.27 3.87 16.63
C ALA A 206 -6.95 2.43 16.19
N ALA A 207 -7.99 1.58 16.06
CA ALA A 207 -7.84 0.22 15.55
C ALA A 207 -7.35 0.22 14.09
N GLY A 208 -7.87 1.14 13.26
CA GLY A 208 -7.45 1.30 11.87
C GLY A 208 -5.98 1.72 11.73
N ALA A 209 -5.56 2.72 12.52
CA ALA A 209 -4.17 3.18 12.56
C ALA A 209 -3.22 2.05 12.95
N LYS A 210 -3.51 1.37 14.07
CA LYS A 210 -2.73 0.23 14.55
C LYS A 210 -2.67 -0.87 13.51
N PHE A 211 -3.80 -1.24 12.92
CA PHE A 211 -3.88 -2.29 11.90
C PHE A 211 -3.02 -1.99 10.68
N LEU A 212 -3.17 -0.78 10.10
CA LEU A 212 -2.39 -0.38 8.91
C LEU A 212 -0.90 -0.31 9.23
N GLN A 213 -0.53 0.15 10.42
CA GLN A 213 0.86 0.14 10.86
C GLN A 213 1.42 -1.28 10.91
N THR A 214 0.74 -2.18 11.63
CA THR A 214 1.16 -3.57 11.75
C THR A 214 1.25 -4.25 10.38
N LEU A 215 0.30 -4.00 9.49
CA LEU A 215 0.29 -4.57 8.15
C LEU A 215 1.46 -4.05 7.30
N ALA A 216 1.70 -2.73 7.28
CA ALA A 216 2.82 -2.14 6.52
C ALA A 216 4.17 -2.68 7.00
N GLU A 217 4.39 -2.72 8.32
CA GLU A 217 5.63 -3.25 8.91
C GLU A 217 5.81 -4.76 8.66
N THR A 218 4.70 -5.51 8.54
CA THR A 218 4.75 -6.93 8.20
C THR A 218 5.09 -7.13 6.73
N ILE A 219 4.46 -6.38 5.83
CA ILE A 219 4.77 -6.41 4.39
C ILE A 219 6.24 -6.06 4.18
N ASP A 220 6.74 -4.99 4.80
CA ASP A 220 8.13 -4.53 4.61
C ASP A 220 9.11 -5.63 4.98
N GLN A 221 8.95 -6.21 6.17
CA GLN A 221 9.83 -7.23 6.70
C GLN A 221 9.76 -8.54 5.88
N ASP A 222 8.57 -9.09 5.70
CA ASP A 222 8.41 -10.43 5.13
C ASP A 222 8.74 -10.44 3.63
N VAL A 223 8.37 -9.38 2.89
CA VAL A 223 8.72 -9.27 1.47
C VAL A 223 10.23 -9.07 1.30
N GLN A 224 10.88 -8.29 2.16
CA GLN A 224 12.33 -8.13 2.11
C GLN A 224 13.05 -9.47 2.34
N ILE A 225 12.59 -10.26 3.32
CA ILE A 225 13.12 -11.63 3.58
C ILE A 225 12.89 -12.54 2.37
N TYR A 226 11.68 -12.52 1.80
CA TYR A 226 11.34 -13.34 0.63
C TYR A 226 12.23 -13.01 -0.57
N LEU A 227 12.38 -11.73 -0.93
CA LEU A 227 13.17 -11.30 -2.09
C LEU A 227 14.68 -11.52 -1.90
N ALA A 228 15.16 -11.43 -0.66
CA ALA A 228 16.56 -11.74 -0.33
C ALA A 228 16.88 -13.23 -0.50
N ALA A 229 15.89 -14.12 -0.35
CA ALA A 229 16.05 -15.57 -0.51
C ALA A 229 15.95 -16.08 -1.95
N LEU A 230 15.53 -15.22 -2.90
CA LEU A 230 15.53 -15.53 -4.35
C LEU A 230 16.95 -15.58 -4.93
#